data_AF-A0A7J2HYB4-F1
#
_entry.id   AF-A0A7J2HYB4-F1
#
_cell.length_a   1.000
_cell.length_b   1.000
_cell.length_c   1.000
_cell.angle_alpha   90.00
_cell.angle_beta   90.00
_cell.angle_gamma   90.00
#
_symmetry.space_group_name_H-M   'P 1'
#
loop_
_entity.id
_entity.type
_entity.pdbx_description
1 polymer ?
#
loop_
_entity_poly.entity_id
_entity_poly.type
_entity_poly.pdbx_seq_one_letter_code
_entity_poly.pdbx_strand_id
1 'polypeptide(L)'
;MTRKAYLLSVDYEGSIRAARLKFFDPERQEIFFVVDWTGHKPYLLTDAPPEKVGEILGQNLMSRVHSITKIHKFDVLEDKEVLLTKIEAKDPLAIGGSGHNIRETLRSEGYRVWEANIRYYNCYIYDTGLEPGALYEIGDSNKVEPSWKFESEDQRIIKLLSNEKEEIEFAKRLVPLLRQPAPKLKVLALDIEVASPRGMIARSKDAKWPIISVSLCGNDGLKQVHILKRGRVPQIKKTKLGADIIVHEHEEELIREVLR
;
A
#
# COMPACT_ATOMS: atom_id res chain seq x y z
N MET A 1 1.86 13.64 21.33
CA MET A 1 0.38 13.56 21.20
C MET A 1 0.06 12.32 20.37
N THR A 2 -0.62 11.32 20.94
CA THR A 2 -0.90 10.06 20.22
C THR A 2 -2.07 10.22 19.24
N ARG A 3 -1.89 9.82 17.98
CA ARG A 3 -2.97 9.79 16.96
C ARG A 3 -3.50 8.37 16.79
N LYS A 4 -4.81 8.21 16.61
CA LYS A 4 -5.44 6.93 16.23
C LYS A 4 -5.77 6.97 14.76
N ALA A 5 -5.21 6.07 13.96
CA ALA A 5 -5.40 6.10 12.51
C ALA A 5 -5.37 4.71 11.88
N TYR A 6 -6.13 4.54 10.81
CA TYR A 6 -6.20 3.30 10.05
C TYR A 6 -5.06 3.23 9.04
N LEU A 7 -4.31 2.13 9.03
CA LEU A 7 -3.29 1.90 8.00
C LEU A 7 -3.99 1.60 6.67
N LEU A 8 -3.89 2.48 5.69
CA LEU A 8 -4.51 2.26 4.37
C LEU A 8 -3.62 1.43 3.45
N SER A 9 -2.32 1.77 3.40
CA SER A 9 -1.34 1.10 2.55
C SER A 9 0.08 1.32 3.05
N VAL A 10 1.00 0.49 2.59
CA VAL A 10 2.44 0.70 2.72
C VAL A 10 3.03 0.76 1.32
N ASP A 11 3.84 1.78 1.07
CA ASP A 11 4.56 1.98 -0.18
C ASP A 11 6.06 2.13 0.08
N TYR A 12 6.88 2.15 -0.97
CA TYR A 12 8.30 2.49 -0.88
C TYR A 12 8.52 3.93 -1.36
N GLU A 13 9.16 4.75 -0.53
CA GLU A 13 9.56 6.11 -0.93
C GLU A 13 11.06 6.12 -1.26
N GLY A 14 11.37 6.20 -2.56
CA GLY A 14 12.75 6.09 -3.07
C GLY A 14 13.65 7.26 -2.67
N SER A 15 13.08 8.44 -2.43
CA SER A 15 13.84 9.63 -2.00
C SER A 15 14.46 9.46 -0.61
N ILE A 16 13.76 8.80 0.31
CA ILE A 16 14.22 8.51 1.68
C ILE A 16 14.68 7.05 1.87
N ARG A 17 14.50 6.21 0.84
CA ARG A 17 14.85 4.78 0.80
C ARG A 17 14.29 3.97 1.97
N ALA A 18 13.02 4.20 2.28
CA ALA A 18 12.32 3.54 3.39
C ALA A 18 10.86 3.23 3.01
N ALA A 19 10.23 2.35 3.78
CA ALA A 19 8.79 2.17 3.70
C ALA A 19 8.09 3.46 4.18
N ARG A 20 6.99 3.80 3.51
CA ARG A 20 6.10 4.92 3.85
C ARG A 20 4.71 4.36 4.06
N LEU A 21 4.22 4.48 5.29
CA LEU A 21 2.92 4.02 5.71
C LEU A 21 1.92 5.16 5.50
N LYS A 22 0.81 4.87 4.82
CA LYS A 22 -0.29 5.81 4.58
C LYS A 22 -1.38 5.55 5.60
N PHE A 23 -1.66 6.55 6.44
CA PHE A 23 -2.67 6.47 7.49
C PHE A 23 -3.86 7.36 7.21
N PHE A 24 -5.04 6.95 7.67
CA PHE A 24 -6.25 7.77 7.71
C PHE A 24 -6.65 8.06 9.16
N ASP A 25 -6.64 9.33 9.54
CA ASP A 25 -7.14 9.82 10.83
C ASP A 25 -8.66 10.03 10.73
N PRO A 26 -9.49 9.21 11.38
CA PRO A 26 -10.94 9.32 11.31
C PRO A 26 -11.49 10.54 12.07
N GLU A 27 -10.76 11.09 13.04
CA GLU A 27 -11.17 12.26 13.83
C GLU A 27 -10.96 13.53 13.01
N ARG A 28 -9.79 13.65 12.36
CA ARG A 28 -9.44 14.79 11.51
C ARG A 28 -9.92 14.66 10.06
N GLN A 29 -10.37 13.48 9.64
CA GLN A 29 -10.73 13.16 8.25
C GLN A 29 -9.60 13.46 7.26
N GLU A 30 -8.35 13.16 7.65
CA GLU A 30 -7.16 13.45 6.86
C GLU A 30 -6.31 12.21 6.61
N ILE A 31 -5.56 12.24 5.52
CA ILE A 31 -4.52 11.26 5.22
C ILE A 31 -3.18 11.86 5.60
N PHE A 32 -2.35 11.10 6.30
CA PHE A 32 -0.98 11.47 6.60
C PHE A 32 -0.04 10.28 6.39
N PHE A 33 1.26 10.55 6.36
CA PHE A 33 2.28 9.55 6.10
C PHE A 33 3.23 9.42 7.28
N VAL A 34 3.61 8.19 7.59
CA VAL A 34 4.62 7.85 8.59
C VAL A 34 5.75 7.12 7.88
N VAL A 35 6.99 7.51 8.16
CA VAL A 35 8.17 6.82 7.64
C VAL A 35 8.52 5.66 8.56
N ASP A 36 9.01 4.57 7.99
CA ASP A 36 9.54 3.44 8.74
C ASP A 36 10.49 3.86 9.87
N TRP A 37 10.20 3.40 11.09
CA TRP A 37 11.03 3.61 12.29
C TRP A 37 11.90 2.39 12.63
N THR A 38 11.73 1.27 11.92
CA THR A 38 12.42 -0.01 12.19
C THR A 38 13.78 -0.11 11.50
N GLY A 39 13.99 0.65 10.43
CA GLY A 39 15.21 0.59 9.61
C GLY A 39 15.23 -0.58 8.63
N HIS A 40 14.06 -1.20 8.38
CA HIS A 40 13.91 -2.39 7.54
C HIS A 40 14.47 -2.17 6.12
N LYS A 41 15.16 -3.19 5.60
CA LYS A 41 15.79 -3.15 4.27
C LYS A 41 15.23 -4.22 3.35
N PRO A 42 15.13 -3.95 2.04
CA PRO A 42 14.80 -4.97 1.06
C PRO A 42 15.85 -6.07 1.10
N TYR A 43 15.43 -7.32 0.97
CA TYR A 43 16.36 -8.45 1.06
C TYR A 43 15.93 -9.62 0.18
N LEU A 44 16.84 -10.57 0.06
CA LEU A 44 16.56 -11.92 -0.39
C LEU A 44 17.31 -12.93 0.47
N LEU A 45 16.94 -14.21 0.34
CA LEU A 45 17.63 -15.32 0.98
C LEU A 45 18.28 -16.21 -0.09
N THR A 46 19.43 -16.79 0.21
CA THR A 46 20.15 -17.67 -0.71
C THR A 46 20.97 -18.72 0.04
N ASP A 47 21.30 -19.82 -0.64
CA ASP A 47 22.22 -20.85 -0.17
C ASP A 47 23.67 -20.54 -0.52
N ALA A 48 23.94 -19.43 -1.21
CA ALA A 48 25.29 -18.93 -1.44
C ALA A 48 26.03 -18.70 -0.11
N PRO A 49 27.28 -19.19 0.04
CA PRO A 49 28.10 -18.89 1.21
C PRO A 49 28.35 -17.38 1.33
N PRO A 50 28.18 -16.75 2.53
CA PRO A 50 28.35 -15.31 2.72
C PRO A 50 29.67 -14.76 2.18
N GLU A 51 30.75 -15.51 2.35
CA GLU A 51 32.10 -15.18 1.90
C GLU A 51 32.24 -15.14 0.36
N LYS A 52 31.40 -15.88 -0.37
CA LYS A 52 31.41 -15.89 -1.84
C LYS A 52 30.52 -14.81 -2.45
N VAL A 53 29.57 -14.26 -1.69
CA VAL A 53 28.62 -13.25 -2.21
C VAL A 53 29.35 -12.05 -2.82
N GLY A 54 30.45 -11.61 -2.23
CA GLY A 54 31.27 -10.51 -2.74
C GLY A 54 31.82 -10.76 -4.13
N GLU A 55 32.35 -11.95 -4.35
CA GLU A 55 32.90 -12.40 -5.64
C GLU A 55 31.80 -12.54 -6.69
N ILE A 56 30.70 -13.21 -6.34
CA ILE A 56 29.56 -13.47 -7.23
C ILE A 56 28.93 -12.17 -7.74
N LEU A 57 28.70 -11.21 -6.84
CA LEU A 57 28.01 -9.97 -7.19
C LEU A 57 28.90 -8.95 -7.90
N GLY A 58 30.22 -9.05 -7.73
CA GLY A 58 31.17 -8.06 -8.24
C GLY A 58 30.99 -6.67 -7.61
N GLN A 59 31.91 -5.76 -7.92
CA GLN A 59 32.00 -4.46 -7.25
C GLN A 59 30.73 -3.59 -7.41
N ASN A 60 30.10 -3.64 -8.58
CA ASN A 60 28.93 -2.82 -8.88
C ASN A 60 27.72 -3.18 -8.02
N LEU A 61 27.32 -4.47 -7.96
CA LEU A 61 26.18 -4.88 -7.13
C LEU A 61 26.54 -4.88 -5.64
N MET A 62 27.78 -5.23 -5.28
CA MET A 62 28.23 -5.14 -3.89
C MET A 62 28.12 -3.72 -3.32
N SER A 63 28.33 -2.68 -4.13
CA SER A 63 28.13 -1.30 -3.68
C SER A 63 26.68 -0.98 -3.28
N ARG A 64 25.71 -1.79 -3.74
CA ARG A 64 24.27 -1.67 -3.44
C ARG A 64 23.81 -2.59 -2.31
N VAL A 65 24.66 -3.51 -1.86
CA VAL A 65 24.41 -4.33 -0.68
C VAL A 65 24.55 -3.46 0.57
N HIS A 66 23.64 -3.68 1.52
CA HIS A 66 23.65 -3.07 2.84
C HIS A 66 24.31 -3.99 3.87
N SER A 67 23.88 -5.26 3.93
CA SER A 67 24.40 -6.24 4.87
C SER A 67 24.31 -7.65 4.29
N ILE A 68 25.18 -8.54 4.76
CA ILE A 68 25.16 -9.98 4.45
C ILE A 68 25.24 -10.70 5.79
N THR A 69 24.23 -11.49 6.13
CA THR A 69 24.14 -12.18 7.43
C THR A 69 23.65 -13.61 7.24
N LYS A 70 23.91 -14.48 8.23
CA LYS A 70 23.29 -15.80 8.29
C LYS A 70 21.96 -15.71 9.05
N ILE A 71 20.95 -16.43 8.61
CA ILE A 71 19.64 -16.49 9.24
C ILE A 71 19.10 -17.93 9.25
N HIS A 72 18.48 -18.31 10.37
CA HIS A 72 17.74 -19.56 10.47
C HIS A 72 16.34 -19.39 9.86
N LYS A 73 15.94 -20.32 9.01
CA LYS A 73 14.58 -20.44 8.47
C LYS A 73 14.11 -21.88 8.61
N PHE A 74 12.81 -22.08 8.56
CA PHE A 74 12.23 -23.42 8.57
C PHE A 74 11.87 -23.83 7.15
N ASP A 75 12.43 -24.95 6.70
CA ASP A 75 12.06 -25.59 5.44
C ASP A 75 10.82 -26.47 5.68
N VAL A 76 9.66 -25.99 5.23
CA VAL A 76 8.37 -26.65 5.43
C VAL A 76 8.26 -27.96 4.65
N LEU A 77 9.01 -28.13 3.56
CA LEU A 77 8.96 -29.37 2.76
C LEU A 77 9.76 -30.49 3.42
N GLU A 78 10.86 -30.13 4.04
CA GLU A 78 11.82 -31.05 4.66
C GLU A 78 11.65 -31.17 6.18
N ASP A 79 10.72 -30.40 6.75
CA ASP A 79 10.41 -30.35 8.18
C ASP A 79 11.66 -30.11 9.06
N LYS A 80 12.52 -29.17 8.65
CA LYS A 80 13.79 -28.90 9.34
C LYS A 80 14.21 -27.43 9.31
N GLU A 81 14.99 -27.03 10.30
CA GLU A 81 15.68 -25.75 10.25
C GLU A 81 16.83 -25.77 9.23
N VAL A 82 16.95 -24.69 8.47
CA VAL A 82 18.01 -24.46 7.49
C VAL A 82 18.69 -23.13 7.77
N LEU A 83 20.01 -23.09 7.57
CA LEU A 83 20.82 -21.89 7.72
C LEU A 83 21.09 -21.25 6.35
N LEU A 84 20.44 -20.12 6.08
CA LEU A 84 20.54 -19.40 4.82
C LEU A 84 21.36 -18.13 4.96
N THR A 85 21.80 -17.58 3.83
CA THR A 85 22.42 -16.27 3.75
C THR A 85 21.35 -15.24 3.39
N LYS A 86 21.15 -14.24 4.25
CA LYS A 86 20.32 -13.07 4.00
C LYS A 86 21.18 -11.96 3.41
N ILE A 87 20.77 -11.43 2.26
CA ILE A 87 21.42 -10.28 1.62
C ILE A 87 20.44 -9.12 1.66
N GLU A 88 20.72 -8.12 2.48
CA GLU A 88 19.95 -6.87 2.51
C GLU A 88 20.57 -5.87 1.55
N ALA A 89 19.73 -5.14 0.81
CA ALA A 89 20.16 -4.14 -0.15
C ALA A 89 19.70 -2.74 0.24
N LYS A 90 20.32 -1.73 -0.38
CA LYS A 90 20.01 -0.32 -0.14
C LYS A 90 18.69 0.12 -0.79
N ASP A 91 18.22 -0.61 -1.80
CA ASP A 91 16.99 -0.34 -2.52
C ASP A 91 16.38 -1.61 -3.15
N PRO A 92 15.06 -1.68 -3.39
CA PRO A 92 14.41 -2.87 -3.92
C PRO A 92 14.87 -3.29 -5.33
N LEU A 93 15.29 -2.33 -6.17
CA LEU A 93 15.75 -2.63 -7.54
C LEU A 93 17.10 -3.35 -7.56
N ALA A 94 17.85 -3.30 -6.46
CA ALA A 94 19.07 -4.09 -6.28
C ALA A 94 18.74 -5.56 -6.01
N ILE A 95 17.64 -5.85 -5.32
CA ILE A 95 17.17 -7.22 -5.09
C ILE A 95 16.67 -7.82 -6.40
N GLY A 96 15.78 -7.12 -7.12
CA GLY A 96 15.15 -7.61 -8.35
C GLY A 96 14.42 -6.54 -9.14
N GLY A 97 13.98 -6.87 -10.36
CA GLY A 97 13.15 -5.99 -11.20
C GLY A 97 13.92 -5.01 -12.12
N SER A 98 15.24 -4.94 -12.00
CA SER A 98 16.13 -4.29 -12.98
C SER A 98 16.87 -5.34 -13.82
N GLY A 99 17.42 -4.99 -14.98
CA GLY A 99 18.16 -5.94 -15.83
C GLY A 99 19.44 -6.51 -15.20
N HIS A 100 20.02 -5.82 -14.20
CA HIS A 100 21.22 -6.24 -13.48
C HIS A 100 21.00 -6.10 -11.97
N ASN A 101 20.74 -7.24 -11.29
CA ASN A 101 20.34 -7.29 -9.89
C ASN A 101 20.92 -8.54 -9.17
N ILE A 102 20.84 -8.56 -7.84
CA ILE A 102 21.40 -9.60 -6.97
C ILE A 102 20.74 -10.96 -7.25
N ARG A 103 19.41 -11.00 -7.41
CA ARG A 103 18.66 -12.24 -7.64
C ARG A 103 19.09 -12.97 -8.91
N GLU A 104 19.15 -12.28 -10.04
CA GLU A 104 19.51 -12.93 -11.31
C GLU A 104 20.99 -13.32 -11.33
N THR A 105 21.87 -12.53 -10.69
CA THR A 105 23.31 -12.82 -10.60
C THR A 105 23.58 -14.08 -9.77
N LEU A 106 22.92 -14.24 -8.62
CA LEU A 106 23.06 -15.46 -7.82
C LEU A 106 22.53 -16.69 -8.56
N ARG A 107 21.40 -16.54 -9.28
CA ARG A 107 20.81 -17.64 -10.06
C ARG A 107 21.70 -18.06 -11.23
N SER A 108 22.33 -17.12 -11.93
CA SER A 108 23.25 -17.46 -13.03
C SER A 108 24.48 -18.23 -12.57
N GLU A 109 24.90 -18.03 -11.32
CA GLU A 109 25.97 -18.80 -10.66
C GLU A 109 25.49 -20.11 -10.02
N GLY A 110 24.23 -20.50 -10.24
CA GLY A 110 23.68 -21.79 -9.80
C GLY A 110 23.17 -21.84 -8.35
N TYR A 111 23.10 -20.70 -7.66
CA TYR A 111 22.56 -20.64 -6.30
C TYR A 111 21.04 -20.54 -6.29
N ARG A 112 20.43 -21.13 -5.26
CA ARG A 112 18.99 -20.99 -5.00
C ARG A 112 18.73 -19.66 -4.32
N VAL A 113 17.60 -19.06 -4.67
CA VAL A 113 17.20 -17.74 -4.18
C VAL A 113 15.73 -17.78 -3.77
N TRP A 114 15.45 -17.40 -2.54
CA TRP A 114 14.10 -17.33 -1.94
C TRP A 114 13.74 -15.90 -1.55
N GLU A 115 12.44 -15.66 -1.37
CA GLU A 115 11.82 -14.37 -0.99
C GLU A 115 12.16 -13.19 -1.93
N ALA A 116 12.85 -13.43 -3.05
CA ALA A 116 13.33 -12.41 -3.97
C ALA A 116 12.32 -11.96 -5.03
N ASN A 117 11.09 -12.48 -5.01
CA ASN A 117 9.99 -12.05 -5.89
C ASN A 117 8.81 -11.45 -5.11
N ILE A 118 9.05 -11.06 -3.87
CA ILE A 118 8.08 -10.36 -3.03
C ILE A 118 8.35 -8.86 -3.19
N ARG A 119 7.32 -8.06 -3.44
CA ARG A 119 7.46 -6.60 -3.50
C ARG A 119 7.90 -6.10 -2.12
N TYR A 120 8.82 -5.13 -2.07
CA TYR A 120 9.42 -4.67 -0.80
C TYR A 120 8.40 -4.30 0.27
N TYR A 121 7.34 -3.56 -0.09
CA TYR A 121 6.33 -3.17 0.90
C TYR A 121 5.57 -4.38 1.47
N ASN A 122 5.46 -5.49 0.74
CA ASN A 122 4.92 -6.75 1.28
C ASN A 122 5.90 -7.40 2.25
N CYS A 123 7.21 -7.46 1.92
CA CYS A 123 8.22 -7.93 2.87
C CYS A 123 8.18 -7.13 4.17
N TYR A 124 8.08 -5.81 4.06
CA TYR A 124 7.95 -4.90 5.19
C TYR A 124 6.72 -5.25 6.05
N ILE A 125 5.54 -5.37 5.43
CA ILE A 125 4.30 -5.75 6.11
C ILE A 125 4.45 -7.10 6.83
N TYR A 126 5.01 -8.12 6.16
CA TYR A 126 5.16 -9.46 6.74
C TYR A 126 6.11 -9.47 7.95
N ASP A 127 7.26 -8.80 7.83
CA ASP A 127 8.27 -8.79 8.89
C ASP A 127 7.87 -7.91 10.08
N THR A 128 7.07 -6.85 9.85
CA THR A 128 6.60 -5.96 10.93
C THR A 128 5.29 -6.43 11.55
N GLY A 129 4.58 -7.38 10.93
CA GLY A 129 3.26 -7.82 11.39
C GLY A 129 2.19 -6.72 11.27
N LEU A 130 2.37 -5.76 10.36
CA LEU A 130 1.37 -4.73 10.10
C LEU A 130 0.17 -5.33 9.34
N GLU A 131 -1.02 -4.80 9.60
CA GLU A 131 -2.29 -5.26 9.05
C GLU A 131 -2.97 -4.06 8.37
N PRO A 132 -2.86 -3.91 7.04
CA PRO A 132 -3.60 -2.89 6.31
C PRO A 132 -5.12 -3.01 6.56
N GLY A 133 -5.76 -1.88 6.81
CA GLY A 133 -7.16 -1.77 7.23
C GLY A 133 -7.34 -1.69 8.76
N ALA A 134 -6.30 -1.97 9.54
CA ALA A 134 -6.38 -1.95 11.00
C ALA A 134 -6.05 -0.58 11.61
N LEU A 135 -6.54 -0.35 12.83
CA LEU A 135 -6.42 0.87 13.62
C LEU A 135 -5.18 0.85 14.51
N TYR A 136 -4.31 1.84 14.36
CA TYR A 136 -3.07 1.95 15.11
C TYR A 136 -3.05 3.20 15.98
N GLU A 137 -2.21 3.17 17.01
CA GLU A 137 -1.78 4.32 17.79
C GLU A 137 -0.39 4.76 17.30
N ILE A 138 -0.26 6.03 16.94
CA ILE A 138 0.97 6.64 16.43
C ILE A 138 1.43 7.70 17.44
N GLY A 139 2.57 7.45 18.07
CA GLY A 139 3.20 8.37 19.03
C GLY A 139 4.18 9.35 18.39
N ASP A 140 4.79 10.21 19.21
CA ASP A 140 5.70 11.28 18.75
C ASP A 140 7.00 10.75 18.10
N SER A 141 7.37 9.50 18.34
CA SER A 141 8.54 8.84 17.74
C SER A 141 8.26 8.23 16.36
N ASN A 142 7.07 8.44 15.78
CA ASN A 142 6.56 7.73 14.61
C ASN A 142 6.41 6.21 14.81
N LYS A 143 6.61 5.71 16.04
CA LYS A 143 6.35 4.31 16.36
C LYS A 143 4.86 4.04 16.23
N VAL A 144 4.53 3.05 15.41
CA VAL A 144 3.17 2.57 15.19
C VAL A 144 2.94 1.35 16.07
N GLU A 145 1.92 1.42 16.91
CA GLU A 145 1.55 0.34 17.82
C GLU A 145 0.10 -0.09 17.58
N PRO A 146 -0.21 -1.40 17.54
CA PRO A 146 -1.58 -1.86 17.41
C PRO A 146 -2.47 -1.27 18.50
N SER A 147 -3.60 -0.66 18.12
CA SER A 147 -4.57 -0.15 19.11
C SER A 147 -5.45 -1.26 19.70
N TRP A 148 -5.23 -2.50 19.28
CA TRP A 148 -6.00 -3.67 19.67
C TRP A 148 -5.10 -4.65 20.42
N LYS A 149 -5.68 -5.33 21.40
CA LYS A 149 -5.01 -6.36 22.19
C LYS A 149 -6.01 -7.46 22.48
N PHE A 150 -5.47 -8.64 22.75
CA PHE A 150 -6.26 -9.77 23.20
C PHE A 150 -6.83 -9.48 24.59
N GLU A 151 -8.15 -9.61 24.75
CA GLU A 151 -8.86 -9.36 26.00
C GLU A 151 -9.38 -10.66 26.63
N SER A 152 -9.71 -10.62 27.92
CA SER A 152 -10.27 -11.78 28.63
C SER A 152 -11.60 -12.25 28.04
N GLU A 153 -12.38 -11.34 27.45
CA GLU A 153 -13.63 -11.67 26.76
C GLU A 153 -13.40 -12.51 25.49
N ASP A 154 -12.28 -12.29 24.78
CA ASP A 154 -11.92 -13.05 23.58
C ASP A 154 -11.64 -14.52 23.90
N GLN A 155 -11.16 -14.83 25.12
CA GLN A 155 -10.93 -16.22 25.54
C GLN A 155 -12.20 -17.07 25.48
N ARG A 156 -13.37 -16.48 25.73
CA ARG A 156 -14.65 -17.21 25.68
C ARG A 156 -15.01 -17.57 24.25
N ILE A 157 -14.80 -16.64 23.31
CA ILE A 157 -15.05 -16.86 21.88
C ILE A 157 -14.13 -17.96 21.36
N ILE A 158 -12.84 -17.91 21.68
CA ILE A 158 -11.87 -18.87 21.15
C ILE A 158 -12.11 -20.29 21.68
N LYS A 159 -12.43 -20.45 22.98
CA LYS A 159 -12.78 -21.76 23.55
C LYS A 159 -14.00 -22.41 22.92
N LEU A 160 -14.90 -21.62 22.31
CA LEU A 160 -16.05 -22.14 21.56
C LEU A 160 -15.68 -22.60 20.15
N LEU A 161 -14.57 -22.09 19.60
CA LEU A 161 -14.14 -22.37 18.23
C LEU A 161 -13.26 -23.63 18.15
N SER A 162 -12.32 -23.81 19.08
CA SER A 162 -11.39 -24.94 19.06
C SER A 162 -10.76 -25.23 20.43
N ASN A 163 -10.31 -26.48 20.59
CA ASN A 163 -9.46 -26.94 21.68
C ASN A 163 -8.00 -27.19 21.23
N GLU A 164 -7.69 -27.03 19.95
CA GLU A 164 -6.34 -27.22 19.41
C GLU A 164 -5.48 -25.98 19.64
N LYS A 165 -4.25 -26.18 20.14
CA LYS A 165 -3.37 -25.08 20.56
C LYS A 165 -3.04 -24.12 19.42
N GLU A 166 -2.79 -24.65 18.22
CA GLU A 166 -2.42 -23.86 17.03
C GLU A 166 -3.58 -22.98 16.55
N GLU A 167 -4.79 -23.55 16.50
CA GLU A 167 -6.00 -22.81 16.15
C GLU A 167 -6.32 -21.72 17.19
N ILE A 168 -6.10 -22.01 18.48
CA ILE A 168 -6.24 -21.03 19.56
C ILE A 168 -5.27 -19.86 19.38
N GLU A 169 -4.00 -20.10 19.07
CA GLU A 169 -3.02 -19.03 18.84
C GLU A 169 -3.35 -18.20 17.60
N PHE A 170 -3.81 -18.85 16.52
CA PHE A 170 -4.29 -18.14 15.34
C PHE A 170 -5.50 -17.25 15.63
N ALA A 171 -6.47 -17.77 16.40
CA ALA A 171 -7.66 -17.02 16.79
C ALA A 171 -7.33 -15.83 17.71
N LYS A 172 -6.34 -15.96 18.61
CA LYS A 172 -5.87 -14.84 19.45
C LYS A 172 -5.36 -13.65 18.63
N ARG A 173 -4.80 -13.91 17.44
CA ARG A 173 -4.37 -12.86 16.51
C ARG A 173 -5.57 -12.25 15.77
N LEU A 174 -6.49 -13.06 15.29
CA LEU A 174 -7.60 -12.62 14.44
C LEU A 174 -8.74 -11.93 15.19
N VAL A 175 -9.17 -12.45 16.34
CA VAL A 175 -10.37 -11.96 17.04
C VAL A 175 -10.27 -10.46 17.38
N PRO A 176 -9.17 -9.96 17.97
CA PRO A 176 -9.01 -8.53 18.22
C PRO A 176 -9.03 -7.67 16.96
N LEU A 177 -8.52 -8.17 15.84
CA LEU A 177 -8.52 -7.48 14.54
C LEU A 177 -9.94 -7.36 13.99
N LEU A 178 -10.75 -8.43 14.08
CA LEU A 178 -12.13 -8.47 13.60
C LEU A 178 -13.10 -7.62 14.43
N ARG A 179 -12.77 -7.35 15.70
CA ARG A 179 -13.57 -6.48 16.59
C ARG A 179 -13.39 -4.99 16.28
N GLN A 180 -12.45 -4.62 15.44
CA GLN A 180 -12.18 -3.21 15.17
C GLN A 180 -13.34 -2.54 14.43
N PRO A 181 -13.64 -1.27 14.76
CA PRO A 181 -14.63 -0.52 14.02
C PRO A 181 -14.17 -0.33 12.57
N ALA A 182 -15.11 -0.41 11.63
CA ALA A 182 -14.83 -0.02 10.26
C ALA A 182 -14.67 1.52 10.19
N PRO A 183 -13.67 2.04 9.46
CA PRO A 183 -13.51 3.48 9.30
C PRO A 183 -14.67 4.08 8.50
N LYS A 184 -15.17 5.23 8.95
CA LYS A 184 -16.06 6.08 8.14
C LYS A 184 -15.20 7.01 7.30
N LEU A 185 -14.85 6.55 6.10
CA LEU A 185 -14.08 7.31 5.12
C LEU A 185 -14.98 8.34 4.42
N LYS A 186 -14.49 9.56 4.21
CA LYS A 186 -15.07 10.48 3.23
C LYS A 186 -14.70 10.00 1.83
N VAL A 187 -15.69 9.64 1.03
CA VAL A 187 -15.51 9.07 -0.31
C VAL A 187 -16.27 9.90 -1.33
N LEU A 188 -15.62 10.18 -2.45
CA LEU A 188 -16.19 10.89 -3.59
C LEU A 188 -16.08 10.00 -4.83
N ALA A 189 -17.23 9.65 -5.42
CA ALA A 189 -17.26 9.06 -6.75
C ALA A 189 -17.19 10.18 -7.80
N LEU A 190 -16.29 10.03 -8.76
CA LEU A 190 -16.05 10.97 -9.86
C LEU A 190 -16.17 10.23 -11.19
N ASP A 191 -16.90 10.81 -12.12
CA ASP A 191 -17.06 10.31 -13.48
C ASP A 191 -16.94 11.47 -14.48
N ILE A 192 -16.30 11.24 -15.64
CA ILE A 192 -16.06 12.29 -16.64
C ILE A 192 -16.60 11.87 -18.00
N GLU A 193 -17.07 12.85 -18.76
CA GLU A 193 -17.42 12.68 -20.16
C GLU A 193 -16.54 13.58 -21.01
N VAL A 194 -16.10 13.04 -22.16
CA VAL A 194 -15.22 13.73 -23.10
C VAL A 194 -15.87 13.79 -24.47
N ALA A 195 -15.63 14.87 -25.21
CA ALA A 195 -16.21 15.04 -26.54
C ALA A 195 -15.41 14.34 -27.64
N SER A 196 -15.14 13.05 -27.47
CA SER A 196 -14.55 12.26 -28.55
C SER A 196 -15.55 12.01 -29.67
N PRO A 197 -15.09 11.91 -30.93
CA PRO A 197 -15.87 11.38 -32.03
C PRO A 197 -16.59 10.08 -31.69
N ARG A 198 -17.83 9.94 -32.20
CA ARG A 198 -18.63 8.73 -32.01
C ARG A 198 -17.88 7.49 -32.50
N GLY A 199 -17.89 6.44 -31.68
CA GLY A 199 -17.19 5.19 -31.99
C GLY A 199 -15.70 5.19 -31.64
N MET A 200 -15.20 6.25 -31.01
CA MET A 200 -13.80 6.34 -30.59
C MET A 200 -13.68 6.54 -29.07
N ILE A 201 -12.93 5.64 -28.43
CA ILE A 201 -12.51 5.80 -27.03
C ILE A 201 -11.33 6.78 -26.99
N ALA A 202 -11.49 7.88 -26.27
CA ALA A 202 -10.42 8.86 -26.09
C ALA A 202 -9.24 8.24 -25.33
N ARG A 203 -8.01 8.54 -25.77
CA ARG A 203 -6.81 8.18 -25.02
C ARG A 203 -6.49 9.28 -24.02
N SER A 204 -6.55 8.96 -22.73
CA SER A 204 -6.22 9.89 -21.64
C SER A 204 -4.80 10.46 -21.74
N LYS A 205 -3.84 9.67 -22.23
CA LYS A 205 -2.45 10.11 -22.45
C LYS A 205 -2.32 11.27 -23.44
N ASP A 206 -3.18 11.29 -24.47
CA ASP A 206 -3.14 12.32 -25.50
C ASP A 206 -3.97 13.55 -25.13
N ALA A 207 -5.01 13.36 -24.30
CA ALA A 207 -5.94 14.40 -23.82
C ALA A 207 -6.44 15.36 -24.93
N LYS A 208 -6.63 14.86 -26.16
CA LYS A 208 -6.95 15.67 -27.35
C LYS A 208 -8.34 16.30 -27.36
N TRP A 209 -9.26 15.75 -26.58
CA TRP A 209 -10.67 16.14 -26.60
C TRP A 209 -11.04 16.74 -25.25
N PRO A 210 -11.82 17.81 -25.25
CA PRO A 210 -12.18 18.49 -24.01
C PRO A 210 -13.09 17.62 -23.15
N ILE A 211 -12.88 17.70 -21.84
CA ILE A 211 -13.82 17.26 -20.82
C ILE A 211 -15.06 18.14 -20.93
N ILE A 212 -16.21 17.52 -21.16
CA ILE A 212 -17.49 18.22 -21.35
C ILE A 212 -18.38 18.15 -20.13
N SER A 213 -18.19 17.16 -19.26
CA SER A 213 -18.81 17.14 -17.96
C SER A 213 -18.04 16.31 -16.95
N VAL A 214 -18.23 16.64 -15.68
CA VAL A 214 -17.76 15.85 -14.54
C VAL A 214 -18.90 15.69 -13.54
N SER A 215 -19.20 14.46 -13.16
CA SER A 215 -20.18 14.13 -12.14
C SER A 215 -19.49 13.80 -10.82
N LEU A 216 -19.95 14.40 -9.73
CA LEU A 216 -19.42 14.22 -8.38
C LEU A 216 -20.53 13.72 -7.46
N CYS A 217 -20.30 12.60 -6.76
CA CYS A 217 -21.23 12.03 -5.80
C CYS A 217 -20.50 11.61 -4.52
N GLY A 218 -20.66 12.39 -3.45
CA GLY A 218 -20.04 12.17 -2.16
C GLY A 218 -20.94 11.42 -1.18
N ASN A 219 -20.35 10.63 -0.30
CA ASN A 219 -21.08 10.01 0.82
C ASN A 219 -21.43 10.99 1.96
N ASP A 220 -21.02 12.25 1.83
CA ASP A 220 -21.39 13.38 2.68
C ASP A 220 -22.61 14.17 2.16
N GLY A 221 -23.24 13.67 1.08
CA GLY A 221 -24.42 14.28 0.47
C GLY A 221 -24.10 15.18 -0.73
N LEU A 222 -22.82 15.40 -1.08
CA LEU A 222 -22.44 16.14 -2.27
C LEU A 222 -22.99 15.45 -3.53
N LYS A 223 -23.72 16.20 -4.37
CA LYS A 223 -24.19 15.74 -5.68
C LYS A 223 -24.09 16.88 -6.68
N GLN A 224 -23.12 16.82 -7.59
CA GLN A 224 -22.87 17.88 -8.55
C GLN A 224 -22.61 17.32 -9.94
N VAL A 225 -22.98 18.08 -10.97
CA VAL A 225 -22.60 17.85 -12.36
C VAL A 225 -22.05 19.16 -12.90
N HIS A 226 -20.75 19.18 -13.16
CA HIS A 226 -20.05 20.28 -13.80
C HIS A 226 -20.14 20.08 -15.31
N ILE A 227 -20.55 21.10 -16.07
CA ILE A 227 -20.77 21.01 -17.52
C ILE A 227 -20.00 22.13 -18.22
N LEU A 228 -19.25 21.79 -19.26
CA LEU A 228 -18.62 22.76 -20.16
C LEU A 228 -19.67 23.30 -21.13
N LYS A 229 -19.82 24.63 -21.18
CA LYS A 229 -20.77 25.29 -22.08
C LYS A 229 -20.37 25.10 -23.53
N ARG A 230 -21.21 24.38 -24.27
CA ARG A 230 -21.03 24.09 -25.71
C ARG A 230 -22.31 24.36 -26.50
N GLY A 231 -22.78 25.60 -26.42
CA GLY A 231 -24.02 26.05 -27.06
C GLY A 231 -25.08 26.40 -26.03
N ARG A 232 -26.29 25.85 -26.17
CA ARG A 232 -27.41 26.14 -25.25
C ARG A 232 -27.14 25.50 -23.89
N VAL A 233 -27.17 26.34 -22.86
CA VAL A 233 -27.00 25.94 -21.46
C VAL A 233 -28.32 25.33 -20.95
N PRO A 234 -28.28 24.28 -20.10
CA PRO A 234 -29.46 23.80 -19.41
C PRO A 234 -30.15 24.93 -18.63
N GLN A 235 -31.47 25.08 -18.80
CA GLN A 235 -32.25 26.04 -18.00
C GLN A 235 -32.60 25.50 -16.59
N ILE A 236 -32.31 24.23 -16.34
CA ILE A 236 -32.52 23.56 -15.07
C ILE A 236 -31.28 23.71 -14.18
N LYS A 237 -31.49 23.99 -12.90
CA LYS A 237 -30.41 24.10 -11.90
C LYS A 237 -30.06 22.78 -11.22
N LYS A 238 -30.95 21.79 -11.28
CA LYS A 238 -30.75 20.46 -10.70
C LYS A 238 -31.15 19.36 -11.68
N THR A 239 -30.47 18.23 -11.59
CA THR A 239 -30.86 17.01 -12.30
C THR A 239 -32.10 16.39 -11.66
N LYS A 240 -32.73 15.41 -12.35
CA LYS A 240 -33.84 14.64 -11.79
C LYS A 240 -33.47 13.87 -10.50
N LEU A 241 -32.18 13.60 -10.30
CA LEU A 241 -31.65 12.91 -9.12
C LEU A 241 -31.19 13.89 -8.01
N GLY A 242 -31.48 15.19 -8.18
CA GLY A 242 -31.20 16.23 -7.20
C GLY A 242 -29.76 16.75 -7.18
N ALA A 243 -28.93 16.39 -8.17
CA ALA A 243 -27.57 16.91 -8.29
C ALA A 243 -27.58 18.35 -8.83
N ASP A 244 -26.77 19.23 -8.24
CA ASP A 244 -26.62 20.61 -8.69
C ASP A 244 -25.86 20.68 -10.01
N ILE A 245 -26.36 21.48 -10.95
CA ILE A 245 -25.74 21.68 -12.26
C ILE A 245 -24.93 22.97 -12.22
N ILE A 246 -23.62 22.84 -12.45
CA ILE A 246 -22.67 23.96 -12.46
C ILE A 246 -22.11 24.08 -13.88
N VAL A 247 -22.20 25.26 -14.47
CA VAL A 247 -21.84 25.48 -15.88
C VAL A 247 -20.59 26.34 -15.94
N HIS A 248 -19.62 25.89 -16.73
CA HIS A 248 -18.31 26.51 -16.91
C HIS A 248 -18.19 27.03 -18.34
N GLU A 249 -17.61 28.21 -18.51
CA GLU A 249 -17.36 28.78 -19.85
C GLU A 249 -16.11 28.14 -20.47
N HIS A 250 -15.12 27.82 -19.65
CA HIS A 250 -13.84 27.23 -20.06
C HIS A 250 -13.56 25.90 -19.37
N GLU A 251 -12.91 24.97 -20.09
CA GLU A 251 -12.53 23.65 -19.55
C GLU A 251 -11.56 23.78 -18.37
N GLU A 252 -10.66 24.77 -18.41
CA GLU A 252 -9.73 25.03 -17.31
C GLU A 252 -10.47 25.36 -16.00
N GLU A 253 -11.52 26.18 -16.06
CA GLU A 253 -12.34 26.54 -14.90
C GLU A 253 -13.02 25.30 -14.32
N LEU A 254 -13.61 24.48 -15.19
CA LEU A 254 -14.24 23.22 -14.82
C LEU A 254 -13.26 22.32 -14.05
N ILE A 255 -12.07 22.10 -14.60
CA ILE A 255 -11.05 21.23 -13.98
C ILE A 255 -10.57 21.81 -12.66
N ARG A 256 -10.30 23.13 -12.60
CA ARG A 256 -9.86 23.81 -11.37
C ARG A 256 -10.89 23.71 -10.26
N GLU A 257 -12.17 23.85 -10.58
CA GLU A 257 -13.23 23.77 -9.57
C GLU A 257 -13.41 22.35 -9.03
N VAL A 258 -13.32 21.33 -9.90
CA VAL A 258 -13.44 19.91 -9.51
C VAL A 258 -12.27 19.45 -8.63
N LEU A 259 -11.06 19.97 -8.86
CA LEU A 259 -9.85 19.56 -8.14
C LEU A 259 -9.55 20.38 -6.88
N ARG A 260 -10.42 21.34 -6.55
CA ARG A 260 -10.25 22.21 -5.38
C ARG A 260 -10.63 21.50 -4.08
#